data_AF-A0A379FR37-F1
#
_entry.id   AF-A0A379FR37-F1
#
_cell.length_a   1.000
_cell.length_b   1.000
_cell.length_c   1.000
_cell.angle_alpha   90.00
_cell.angle_beta   90.00
_cell.angle_gamma   90.00
#
_symmetry.space_group_name_H-M   'P 1'
#
loop_
_entity.id
_entity.type
_entity.pdbx_description
1 polymer ?
#
loop_
_entity_poly.entity_id
_entity_poly.type
_entity_poly.pdbx_seq_one_letter_code
_entity_poly.pdbx_strand_id
1 'polypeptide(L)'
;MTGSLLGPLLFFVLFNLVRLLTLYYGVSYGYKKGIDIVQDIGGGFLQKLTEGASILGLFVMGALVNKWTHVNIPLEVSRIKNPTTGTEDITTVQMILDQLMPGLVPLLLTFACMWLLRRKVNALWIIIGFFGLGILGAWLNFLAP
;
A
#
# COMPACT_ATOMS: atom_id res chain seq x y z
N MET A 1 -6.34 0.58 15.37
CA MET A 1 -5.83 1.95 15.61
C MET A 1 -5.89 2.24 17.09
N THR A 2 -4.76 2.20 17.79
CA THR A 2 -4.66 2.74 19.15
C THR A 2 -4.84 4.26 19.05
N GLY A 3 -5.82 4.80 19.77
CA GLY A 3 -6.19 6.22 19.74
C GLY A 3 -5.14 7.12 20.38
N SER A 4 -3.97 7.24 19.75
CA SER A 4 -2.88 8.12 20.18
C SER A 4 -2.82 9.35 19.28
N LEU A 5 -2.93 10.53 19.90
CA LEU A 5 -2.75 11.84 19.25
C LEU A 5 -1.35 11.99 18.63
N LEU A 6 -0.41 11.10 18.98
CA LEU A 6 0.97 11.13 18.52
C LEU A 6 1.08 10.94 17.01
N GLY A 7 0.21 10.13 16.39
CA GLY A 7 0.25 9.89 14.94
C GLY A 7 0.02 11.18 14.13
N PRO A 8 -1.14 11.84 14.29
CA PRO A 8 -1.42 13.11 13.62
C PRO A 8 -0.44 14.24 13.97
N LEU A 9 -0.01 14.33 15.23
CA LEU A 9 0.94 15.36 15.68
C LEU A 9 2.32 15.18 15.02
N LEU A 10 2.82 13.94 14.96
CA LEU A 10 4.11 13.63 14.34
C LEU A 10 4.07 13.93 12.84
N PHE A 11 2.99 13.55 12.13
CA PHE A 11 2.81 13.90 10.71
C PHE A 11 2.81 15.42 10.52
N PHE A 12 2.06 16.16 11.34
CA PHE A 12 1.96 17.62 11.25
C PHE A 12 3.32 18.30 11.44
N VAL A 13 4.09 17.90 12.46
CA VAL A 13 5.39 18.49 12.78
C VAL A 13 6.44 18.14 11.73
N LEU A 14 6.60 16.84 11.37
CA LEU A 14 7.59 16.44 10.38
C LEU A 14 7.30 17.05 9.01
N PHE A 15 6.04 17.01 8.56
CA PHE A 15 5.68 17.54 7.25
C PHE A 15 5.88 19.06 7.19
N ASN A 16 5.48 19.81 8.22
CA ASN A 16 5.73 21.25 8.26
C ASN A 16 7.23 21.57 8.31
N LEU A 17 7.99 20.85 9.12
CA LEU A 17 9.43 21.08 9.28
C LEU A 17 10.16 20.86 7.95
N VAL A 18 9.95 19.71 7.30
CA VAL A 18 10.56 19.42 5.99
C VAL A 18 10.14 20.46 4.96
N ARG A 19 8.85 20.80 4.90
CA ARG A 19 8.32 21.82 3.98
C ARG A 19 8.98 23.18 4.20
N LEU A 20 9.08 23.64 5.44
CA LEU A 20 9.69 24.93 5.78
C LEU A 20 11.19 24.95 5.49
N LEU A 21 11.91 23.87 5.81
CA LEU A 21 13.33 23.76 5.48
C LEU A 21 13.56 23.79 3.97
N THR A 22 12.84 22.97 3.20
CA THR A 22 12.97 22.96 1.74
C THR A 22 12.62 24.32 1.13
N LEU A 23 11.61 25.02 1.66
CA LEU A 23 11.23 26.34 1.21
C LEU A 23 12.31 27.39 1.55
N TYR A 24 12.77 27.44 2.80
CA TYR A 24 13.77 28.42 3.24
C TYR A 24 15.12 28.23 2.57
N TYR A 25 15.64 26.98 2.55
CA TYR A 25 16.88 26.67 1.86
C TYR A 25 16.74 26.82 0.35
N GLY A 26 15.62 26.39 -0.24
CA GLY A 26 15.38 26.53 -1.68
C GLY A 26 15.36 27.99 -2.13
N VAL A 27 14.69 28.85 -1.36
CA VAL A 27 14.64 30.30 -1.62
C VAL A 27 16.01 30.95 -1.40
N SER A 28 16.68 30.69 -0.27
CA SER A 28 18.01 31.27 -0.01
C SER A 28 19.08 30.80 -1.01
N TYR A 29 18.99 29.55 -1.47
CA TYR A 29 19.90 28.99 -2.47
C TYR A 29 19.62 29.57 -3.86
N GLY A 30 18.34 29.70 -4.23
CA GLY A 30 17.91 30.37 -5.45
C GLY A 30 18.40 31.82 -5.54
N TYR A 31 18.31 32.58 -4.45
CA TYR A 31 18.81 33.96 -4.40
C TYR A 31 20.34 34.05 -4.53
N LYS A 32 21.10 33.09 -3.97
CA LYS A 32 22.58 33.11 -4.03
C LYS A 32 23.15 32.63 -5.37
N LYS A 33 22.50 31.67 -6.04
CA LYS A 33 22.99 31.07 -7.29
C LYS A 33 22.47 31.73 -8.58
N GLY A 34 21.43 32.57 -8.52
CA GLY A 34 20.98 33.33 -9.69
C GLY A 34 20.68 32.46 -10.91
N ILE A 35 21.24 32.79 -12.08
CA ILE A 35 21.05 32.04 -13.34
C ILE A 35 21.84 30.72 -13.36
N ASP A 36 22.93 30.61 -12.59
CA ASP A 36 23.80 29.42 -12.57
C ASP A 36 23.11 28.20 -11.94
N ILE A 37 22.04 28.43 -11.17
CA ILE A 37 21.23 27.35 -10.61
C ILE A 37 20.59 26.47 -11.71
N VAL A 38 20.31 27.05 -12.87
CA VAL A 38 19.68 26.35 -13.99
C VAL A 38 20.66 25.35 -14.61
N GLN A 39 21.95 25.68 -14.64
CA GLN A 39 23.01 24.76 -15.11
C GLN A 39 23.25 23.61 -14.13
N ASP A 40 23.29 23.91 -12.82
CA ASP A 40 23.49 22.89 -11.79
C ASP A 40 22.30 21.91 -11.68
N ILE A 41 21.07 22.42 -11.81
CA ILE A 41 19.85 21.58 -11.81
C ILE A 41 19.78 20.75 -13.11
N GLY A 42 20.25 21.31 -14.23
CA GLY A 42 20.35 20.62 -15.52
C GLY A 42 21.38 19.49 -15.57
N GLY A 43 22.38 19.50 -14.67
CA GLY A 43 23.44 18.48 -14.58
C GLY A 43 23.01 17.09 -14.05
N GLY A 44 21.70 16.81 -13.98
CA GLY A 44 21.17 15.52 -13.54
C GLY A 44 21.00 15.38 -12.02
N PHE A 45 21.28 16.43 -11.23
CA PHE A 45 21.00 16.42 -9.78
C PHE A 45 19.51 16.23 -9.50
N LEU A 46 18.64 16.91 -10.26
CA LEU A 46 17.19 16.78 -10.11
C LEU A 46 16.71 15.37 -10.47
N GLN A 47 17.35 14.73 -11.45
CA GLN A 47 17.02 13.36 -11.87
C GLN A 47 17.40 12.34 -10.80
N LYS A 48 18.60 12.45 -10.22
CA LYS A 48 19.03 11.59 -9.09
C LYS A 48 18.16 11.78 -7.85
N LEU A 49 17.76 13.02 -7.55
CA LEU A 49 16.85 13.31 -6.45
C LEU A 49 15.46 12.70 -6.68
N THR A 50 14.93 12.83 -7.90
CA THR A 50 13.62 12.27 -8.29
C THR A 50 13.65 10.73 -8.30
N GLU A 51 14.76 10.14 -8.76
CA GLU A 51 14.97 8.70 -8.74
C GLU A 51 15.02 8.16 -7.30
N GLY A 52 15.80 8.80 -6.42
CA GLY A 52 15.83 8.46 -4.99
C GLY A 52 14.46 8.58 -4.32
N ALA A 53 13.72 9.66 -4.62
CA ALA A 53 12.36 9.84 -4.12
C ALA A 53 11.40 8.76 -4.63
N SER A 54 11.52 8.35 -5.89
CA SER A 54 10.69 7.31 -6.50
C SER A 54 10.98 5.92 -5.91
N ILE A 55 12.25 5.59 -5.67
CA ILE A 55 12.67 4.33 -5.02
C ILE A 55 12.10 4.26 -3.60
N LEU A 56 12.25 5.32 -2.81
CA LEU A 56 11.69 5.40 -1.46
C LEU A 56 10.16 5.27 -1.48
N GLY A 57 9.49 5.94 -2.43
CA GLY A 57 8.04 5.86 -2.58
C GLY A 57 7.55 4.45 -2.92
N LEU A 58 8.21 3.77 -3.87
CA LEU A 58 7.86 2.39 -4.25
C LEU A 58 8.08 1.41 -3.10
N PHE A 59 9.17 1.57 -2.34
CA PHE A 59 9.46 0.73 -1.18
C PHE A 59 8.38 0.85 -0.10
N VAL A 60 8.04 2.08 0.29
CA VAL A 60 7.00 2.33 1.31
C VAL A 60 5.65 1.81 0.84
N MET A 61 5.27 2.03 -0.42
CA MET A 61 4.03 1.50 -0.98
C MET A 61 3.98 -0.04 -0.93
N GLY A 62 5.09 -0.73 -1.25
CA GLY A 62 5.15 -2.20 -1.15
C GLY A 62 4.94 -2.72 0.27
N ALA A 63 5.55 -2.08 1.27
CA ALA A 63 5.36 -2.43 2.68
C ALA A 63 3.94 -2.16 3.17
N LEU A 64 3.35 -1.03 2.76
CA LEU A 64 1.97 -0.66 3.12
C LEU A 64 0.96 -1.67 2.57
N VAL A 65 1.09 -2.09 1.31
CA VAL A 65 0.17 -3.07 0.71
C VAL A 65 0.12 -4.37 1.52
N ASN A 66 1.27 -4.93 1.90
CA ASN A 66 1.29 -6.19 2.64
C ASN A 66 0.79 -6.04 4.09
N LYS A 67 1.13 -4.93 4.77
CA LYS A 67 0.80 -4.75 6.20
C LYS A 67 -0.58 -4.16 6.47
N TRP A 68 -1.14 -3.39 5.54
CA TRP A 68 -2.38 -2.65 5.75
C TRP A 68 -3.57 -3.22 4.96
N THR A 69 -3.33 -4.03 3.94
CA THR A 69 -4.42 -4.71 3.22
C THR A 69 -4.80 -5.98 3.97
N HIS A 70 -5.86 -5.89 4.77
CA HIS A 70 -6.46 -7.06 5.41
C HIS A 70 -7.49 -7.65 4.46
N VAL A 71 -7.11 -8.71 3.73
CA VAL A 71 -8.04 -9.50 2.93
C VAL A 71 -8.14 -10.87 3.58
N ASN A 72 -9.17 -11.05 4.40
CA ASN A 72 -9.45 -12.35 5.01
C ASN A 72 -10.43 -13.11 4.11
N ILE A 73 -9.93 -14.08 3.35
CA ILE A 73 -10.77 -14.97 2.55
C ILE A 73 -10.97 -16.26 3.38
N PRO A 74 -12.09 -16.50 4.06
CA PRO A 74 -12.41 -17.80 4.64
C PRO A 74 -12.91 -18.75 3.53
N LEU A 75 -12.08 -19.05 2.54
CA LEU A 75 -12.42 -20.05 1.54
C LEU A 75 -12.10 -21.45 2.10
N GLU A 76 -13.01 -22.03 2.88
CA GLU A 76 -12.92 -23.44 3.30
C GLU A 76 -13.05 -24.38 2.09
N VAL A 77 -11.93 -24.75 1.44
CA VAL A 77 -11.96 -25.66 0.27
C VAL A 77 -11.97 -27.14 0.67
N SER A 78 -11.74 -27.51 1.94
CA SER A 78 -11.90 -28.91 2.37
C SER A 78 -12.12 -29.08 3.87
N ARG A 79 -13.29 -29.61 4.24
CA ARG A 79 -13.54 -30.26 5.53
C ARG A 79 -13.11 -31.73 5.43
N ILE A 80 -11.90 -32.07 5.88
CA ILE A 80 -11.56 -33.48 6.16
C ILE A 80 -11.79 -33.72 7.66
N LYS A 81 -12.87 -34.43 7.99
CA LYS A 81 -13.04 -35.02 9.32
C LYS A 81 -12.04 -36.14 9.48
N ASN A 82 -11.02 -35.98 10.32
CA ASN A 82 -10.23 -37.11 10.82
C ASN A 82 -11.03 -37.80 11.93
N PRO A 83 -11.45 -39.07 11.78
CA PRO A 83 -12.47 -39.70 12.63
C PRO A 83 -12.02 -40.08 14.06
N THR A 84 -10.91 -39.57 14.58
CA THR A 84 -10.33 -40.06 15.85
C THR A 84 -10.06 -38.99 16.93
N THR A 85 -10.07 -37.68 16.61
CA THR A 85 -9.63 -36.66 17.60
C THR A 85 -10.21 -35.26 17.41
N GLY A 86 -11.54 -35.11 17.29
CA GLY A 86 -12.37 -33.96 17.74
C GLY A 86 -11.91 -32.48 17.65
N THR A 87 -10.85 -32.10 16.94
CA THR A 87 -10.38 -30.72 16.73
C THR A 87 -10.32 -30.42 15.24
N GLU A 88 -11.02 -29.36 14.83
CA GLU A 88 -11.20 -28.96 13.44
C GLU A 88 -9.94 -28.25 12.92
N ASP A 89 -8.98 -29.03 12.41
CA ASP A 89 -7.85 -28.46 11.67
C ASP A 89 -8.29 -28.12 10.25
N ILE A 90 -8.74 -26.88 10.06
CA ILE A 90 -9.14 -26.32 8.77
C ILE A 90 -7.88 -26.05 7.93
N THR A 91 -7.39 -27.05 7.22
CA THR A 91 -6.34 -26.85 6.20
C THR A 91 -6.94 -26.11 5.00
N THR A 92 -6.85 -24.79 5.03
CA THR A 92 -7.31 -23.88 3.97
C THR A 92 -6.21 -23.67 2.93
N VAL A 93 -6.55 -23.40 1.66
CA VAL A 93 -5.58 -23.08 0.59
C VAL A 93 -4.66 -21.90 0.97
N GLN A 94 -5.12 -21.01 1.86
CA GLN A 94 -4.30 -19.97 2.49
C GLN A 94 -3.20 -20.50 3.40
N MET A 95 -3.34 -21.61 4.13
CA MET A 95 -2.24 -22.12 4.95
C MET A 95 -1.06 -22.58 4.09
N ILE A 96 -1.31 -23.21 2.94
CA ILE A 96 -0.26 -23.66 2.02
C ILE A 96 0.39 -22.46 1.34
N LEU A 97 -0.40 -21.45 0.98
CA LEU A 97 0.07 -20.25 0.28
C LEU A 97 0.77 -19.25 1.22
N ASP A 98 0.27 -19.05 2.43
CA ASP A 98 0.89 -18.22 3.47
C ASP A 98 2.14 -18.86 4.08
N GLN A 99 2.25 -20.19 4.04
CA GLN A 99 3.47 -20.92 4.41
C GLN A 99 4.58 -20.78 3.34
N LEU A 100 4.21 -20.50 2.08
CA LEU A 100 5.17 -20.20 0.99
C LEU A 100 5.47 -18.69 0.88
N MET A 101 4.47 -17.82 1.03
CA MET A 101 4.62 -16.36 1.04
C MET A 101 3.42 -15.69 1.73
N PRO A 102 3.57 -15.12 2.94
CA PRO A 102 2.49 -14.37 3.59
C PRO A 102 2.16 -13.11 2.78
N GLY A 103 0.91 -13.00 2.30
CA GLY A 103 0.42 -11.82 1.58
C GLY A 103 0.34 -11.92 0.05
N LEU A 104 0.34 -13.12 -0.53
CA LEU A 104 0.20 -13.29 -1.98
C LEU A 104 -1.17 -12.81 -2.52
N VAL A 105 -2.24 -13.04 -1.76
CA VAL A 105 -3.61 -12.62 -2.11
C VAL A 105 -3.76 -11.09 -2.22
N PRO A 106 -3.38 -10.27 -1.21
CA PRO A 106 -3.45 -8.82 -1.33
C PRO A 106 -2.53 -8.29 -2.44
N LEU A 107 -1.38 -8.92 -2.68
CA LEU A 107 -0.48 -8.56 -3.77
C LEU A 107 -1.15 -8.74 -5.16
N LEU A 108 -1.77 -9.89 -5.42
CA LEU A 108 -2.52 -10.14 -6.66
C LEU A 108 -3.67 -9.15 -6.85
N LEU A 109 -4.37 -8.81 -5.77
CA LEU A 109 -5.44 -7.82 -5.79
C LEU A 109 -4.92 -6.43 -6.17
N THR A 110 -3.77 -6.01 -5.62
CA THR A 110 -3.16 -4.73 -6.02
C THR A 110 -2.70 -4.71 -7.48
N PHE A 111 -2.17 -5.82 -8.01
CA PHE A 111 -1.86 -5.92 -9.43
C PHE A 111 -3.10 -5.83 -10.31
N ALA A 112 -4.21 -6.48 -9.91
CA ALA A 112 -5.49 -6.35 -10.60
C ALA A 112 -5.98 -4.89 -10.61
N CYS A 113 -5.95 -4.20 -9.47
CA CYS A 113 -6.29 -2.77 -9.38
C CYS A 113 -5.40 -1.91 -10.29
N MET A 114 -4.09 -2.14 -10.27
CA MET A 114 -3.16 -1.40 -11.11
C MET A 114 -3.44 -1.62 -12.60
N TRP A 115 -3.79 -2.85 -12.98
CA TRP A 115 -4.19 -3.16 -14.35
C TRP A 115 -5.49 -2.48 -14.77
N LEU A 116 -6.50 -2.44 -13.89
CA LEU A 116 -7.75 -1.70 -14.09
C LEU A 116 -7.52 -0.18 -14.23
N LEU A 117 -6.64 0.39 -13.39
CA LEU A 117 -6.26 1.81 -13.48
C LEU A 117 -5.49 2.11 -14.77
N ARG A 118 -4.61 1.22 -15.24
CA ARG A 118 -3.95 1.35 -16.54
C ARG A 118 -4.92 1.34 -17.73
N ARG A 119 -6.10 0.69 -17.57
CA ARG A 119 -7.21 0.76 -18.53
C ARG A 119 -8.06 2.03 -18.43
N LYS A 120 -7.62 3.05 -17.68
CA LYS A 120 -8.32 4.33 -17.46
C LYS A 120 -9.72 4.16 -16.84
N VAL A 121 -9.96 3.08 -16.10
CA VAL A 121 -11.19 2.95 -15.31
C VAL A 121 -11.14 3.96 -14.17
N ASN A 122 -12.22 4.72 -13.96
CA ASN A 122 -12.28 5.68 -12.86
C ASN A 122 -12.14 4.95 -11.51
N ALA A 123 -11.30 5.50 -10.62
CA ALA A 123 -11.09 4.94 -9.28
C ALA A 123 -12.40 4.77 -8.49
N LEU A 124 -13.38 5.66 -8.71
CA LEU A 124 -14.71 5.56 -8.08
C LEU A 124 -15.45 4.25 -8.47
N TRP A 125 -15.37 3.84 -9.74
CA TRP A 125 -15.96 2.57 -10.19
C TRP A 125 -15.24 1.35 -9.61
N ILE A 126 -13.92 1.45 -9.41
CA ILE A 126 -13.14 0.40 -8.76
C ILE A 126 -13.56 0.25 -7.29
N ILE A 127 -13.74 1.36 -6.57
CA ILE A 127 -14.22 1.36 -5.17
C ILE A 127 -15.61 0.75 -5.08
N ILE A 128 -16.54 1.15 -5.97
CA ILE A 128 -17.89 0.58 -6.01
C ILE A 128 -17.84 -0.92 -6.32
N GLY A 129 -16.95 -1.35 -7.22
CA GLY A 129 -16.70 -2.76 -7.51
C GLY A 129 -16.21 -3.54 -6.29
N PHE A 130 -15.29 -2.99 -5.50
CA PHE A 130 -14.85 -3.58 -4.24
C PHE A 130 -15.95 -3.66 -3.20
N PHE A 131 -16.78 -2.63 -3.10
CA PHE A 131 -17.92 -2.61 -2.20
C PHE A 131 -18.93 -3.70 -2.57
N GLY A 132 -19.24 -3.84 -3.86
CA GLY A 132 -20.09 -4.91 -4.39
C GLY A 132 -19.50 -6.30 -4.15
N LEU A 133 -18.20 -6.49 -4.44
CA LEU A 133 -17.49 -7.75 -4.16
C LEU A 133 -17.48 -8.09 -2.66
N GLY A 134 -17.35 -7.10 -1.77
CA GLY A 134 -17.43 -7.29 -0.33
C GLY A 134 -18.79 -7.78 0.13
N ILE A 135 -19.88 -7.17 -0.37
CA ILE A 135 -21.26 -7.55 -0.01
C ILE A 135 -21.60 -8.94 -0.56
N LEU A 136 -21.28 -9.21 -1.83
CA LEU A 136 -21.51 -10.52 -2.45
C LEU A 136 -20.64 -11.60 -1.80
N GLY A 137 -19.39 -11.28 -1.46
CA GLY A 137 -18.47 -12.18 -0.77
C GLY A 137 -18.93 -12.55 0.64
N ALA A 138 -19.47 -11.59 1.39
CA ALA A 138 -20.07 -11.84 2.70
C ALA A 138 -21.35 -12.67 2.60
N TRP A 139 -22.20 -12.42 1.60
CA TRP A 139 -23.43 -13.19 1.38
C TRP A 139 -23.17 -14.64 0.95
N LEU A 140 -22.10 -14.87 0.18
CA LEU A 140 -21.64 -16.20 -0.26
C LEU A 140 -20.74 -16.91 0.78
N ASN A 141 -20.54 -16.33 1.97
CA ASN A 141 -19.61 -16.83 3.01
C ASN A 141 -18.16 -17.04 2.53
N PHE A 142 -17.79 -16.36 1.44
CA PHE A 142 -16.49 -16.44 0.78
C PHE A 142 -15.49 -15.42 1.35
N LEU A 143 -16.00 -14.35 1.97
CA LEU A 143 -15.25 -13.28 2.64
C LEU A 143 -15.80 -13.09 4.07
N ALA A 144 -14.96 -13.27 5.09
CA ALA A 144 -15.31 -12.96 6.47
C ALA A 144 -15.02 -11.48 6.72
N PRO A 145 -15.81 -10.82 7.58
CA PRO A 145 -15.54 -9.44 8.00
C PRO A 145 -14.21 -9.30 8.76
#